data_AF-A0ABD5V624-F1
#
_entry.id   AF-A0ABD5V624-F1
#
_cell.length_a   1.000
_cell.length_b   1.000
_cell.length_c   1.000
_cell.angle_alpha   90.00
_cell.angle_beta   90.00
_cell.angle_gamma   90.00
#
_symmetry.space_group_name_H-M   'P 1'
#
loop_
_entity.id
_entity.type
_entity.pdbx_description
1 polymer ?
#
loop_
_entity_poly.entity_id
_entity_poly.type
_entity_poly.pdbx_seq_one_letter_code
_entity_poly.pdbx_strand_id
1 'polypeptide(L)'
;MTGLLAEVGATERSGDRTHRVDNTLIRLPLQFPDRELPYKQIREKLLKGVPFDEILKEFGISPLQYDEYATQDANSPFETETIEDRPFVSSHSHKRGLTVDDFERTLVLKASGDAYRLPWIREQLFPETDVKVVHLTRNPAASTNGLYDGWRLNRGFQTYNVGDLDLEGYEGSLWCYDLPPGWISEGKLIDVCLMQWTQAHRHILNGRDAFEDVLRVRFEDVLTDTGSTIKEIVEFTNLGESALLSENVESPNKVMTTKEPRHARWRDREDLVKSALNRANETYTKVAEELEYTEESEWI
;
A
#
# COMPACT_ATOMS: atom_id res chain seq x y z
N MET A 1 -1.05 22.75 6.68
CA MET A 1 -1.25 22.14 5.34
C MET A 1 -1.81 23.14 4.31
N THR A 2 -2.77 24.00 4.66
CA THR A 2 -3.33 25.05 3.78
C THR A 2 -2.33 26.12 3.32
N GLY A 3 -1.36 26.51 4.16
CA GLY A 3 -0.28 27.45 3.75
C GLY A 3 0.72 26.83 2.77
N LEU A 4 1.02 25.54 2.95
CA LEU A 4 1.97 24.79 2.12
C LEU A 4 1.44 24.58 0.69
N LEU A 5 0.14 24.29 0.55
CA LEU A 5 -0.53 24.16 -0.76
C LEU A 5 -0.57 25.49 -1.55
N ALA A 6 -0.67 26.62 -0.83
CA ALA A 6 -0.60 27.95 -1.42
C ALA A 6 0.82 28.32 -1.88
N GLU A 7 1.86 27.92 -1.13
CA GLU A 7 3.27 28.15 -1.51
C GLU A 7 3.71 27.35 -2.73
N VAL A 8 3.19 26.13 -2.92
CA VAL A 8 3.54 25.28 -4.08
C VAL A 8 2.74 25.61 -5.35
N GLY A 9 1.75 26.51 -5.29
CA GLY A 9 1.03 27.02 -6.46
C GLY A 9 0.18 25.97 -7.20
N ALA A 10 -0.33 24.97 -6.47
CA ALA A 10 -1.01 23.79 -7.03
C ALA A 10 -2.39 24.05 -7.68
N THR A 11 -2.86 25.29 -7.76
CA THR A 11 -4.29 25.58 -8.01
C THR A 11 -4.65 26.19 -9.36
N GLU A 12 -3.71 26.51 -10.28
CA GLU A 12 -4.07 27.42 -11.39
C GLU A 12 -3.72 27.03 -12.83
N ARG A 13 -3.13 25.86 -13.16
CA ARG A 13 -2.81 25.55 -14.58
C ARG A 13 -3.03 24.11 -15.02
N SER A 14 -3.69 23.95 -16.17
CA SER A 14 -3.91 22.68 -16.86
C SER A 14 -2.67 22.22 -17.64
N GLY A 15 -2.29 20.96 -17.46
CA GLY A 15 -1.19 20.29 -18.17
C GLY A 15 -0.61 19.10 -17.39
N ASP A 16 -0.31 17.98 -18.06
CA ASP A 16 0.21 16.74 -17.43
C ASP A 16 1.52 16.98 -16.66
N ARG A 17 2.40 17.87 -17.16
CA ARG A 17 3.64 18.24 -16.47
C ARG A 17 3.42 18.99 -15.16
N THR A 18 2.49 19.94 -15.11
CA THR A 18 2.24 20.77 -13.92
C THR A 18 1.76 19.92 -12.76
N HIS A 19 0.85 18.98 -13.02
CA HIS A 19 0.35 18.05 -12.01
C HIS A 19 1.45 17.13 -11.43
N ARG A 20 2.44 16.74 -12.23
CA ARG A 20 3.60 15.97 -11.74
C ARG A 20 4.49 16.81 -10.84
N VAL A 21 4.80 18.05 -11.26
CA VAL A 21 5.61 18.98 -10.47
C VAL A 21 4.95 19.30 -9.13
N ASP A 22 3.67 19.62 -9.13
CA ASP A 22 2.96 19.99 -7.91
C ASP A 22 2.83 18.79 -6.94
N ASN A 23 2.64 17.55 -7.44
CA ASN A 23 2.69 16.35 -6.61
C ASN A 23 4.07 16.12 -5.98
N THR A 24 5.16 16.30 -6.74
CA THR A 24 6.53 16.20 -6.21
C THR A 24 6.76 17.22 -5.09
N LEU A 25 6.30 18.45 -5.29
CA LEU A 25 6.46 19.54 -4.29
C LEU A 25 5.63 19.33 -3.03
N ILE A 26 4.47 18.69 -3.11
CA ILE A 26 3.66 18.33 -1.93
C ILE A 26 4.35 17.24 -1.10
N ARG A 27 5.08 16.31 -1.74
CA ARG A 27 5.73 15.18 -1.07
C ARG A 27 7.00 15.58 -0.30
N LEU A 28 7.81 16.46 -0.88
CA LEU A 28 9.08 16.91 -0.26
C LEU A 28 8.97 17.35 1.22
N PRO A 29 8.04 18.23 1.63
CA PRO A 29 7.89 18.64 3.03
C PRO A 29 7.35 17.54 3.94
N LEU A 30 6.60 16.56 3.41
CA LEU A 30 6.16 15.40 4.18
C LEU A 30 7.33 14.43 4.44
N GLN A 31 8.28 14.40 3.52
CA GLN A 31 9.41 13.49 3.53
C GLN A 31 10.61 14.04 4.29
N PHE A 32 10.80 15.36 4.26
CA PHE A 32 11.85 16.05 5.00
C PHE A 32 11.23 17.12 5.92
N PRO A 33 10.43 16.73 6.92
CA PRO A 33 9.72 17.68 7.78
C PRO A 33 10.67 18.61 8.55
N ASP A 34 11.91 18.18 8.78
CA ASP A 34 12.93 18.92 9.51
C ASP A 34 13.90 19.70 8.59
N ARG A 35 13.67 19.73 7.27
CA ARG A 35 14.49 20.49 6.31
C ARG A 35 13.69 21.62 5.67
N GLU A 36 14.22 22.84 5.71
CA GLU A 36 13.74 23.90 4.84
C GLU A 36 14.31 23.73 3.42
N LEU A 37 13.45 23.32 2.49
CA LEU A 37 13.79 23.21 1.08
C LEU A 37 13.27 24.42 0.29
N PRO A 38 14.02 24.93 -0.71
CA PRO A 38 13.59 26.09 -1.49
C PRO A 38 12.55 25.69 -2.56
N TYR A 39 11.33 25.36 -2.12
CA TYR A 39 10.25 24.81 -2.96
C TYR A 39 9.97 25.61 -4.23
N LYS A 40 10.04 26.95 -4.17
CA LYS A 40 9.86 27.81 -5.33
C LYS A 40 10.95 27.59 -6.39
N GLN A 41 12.21 27.45 -5.98
CA GLN A 41 13.32 27.21 -6.90
C GLN A 41 13.24 25.80 -7.49
N ILE A 42 12.90 24.80 -6.66
CA ILE A 42 12.66 23.41 -7.08
C ILE A 42 11.56 23.38 -8.16
N ARG A 43 10.44 24.07 -7.91
CA ARG A 43 9.31 24.19 -8.85
C ARG A 43 9.74 24.78 -10.19
N GLU A 44 10.46 25.90 -10.16
CA GLU A 44 10.93 26.58 -11.38
C GLU A 44 11.87 25.69 -12.20
N LYS A 45 12.75 24.91 -11.56
CA LYS A 45 13.65 23.97 -12.23
C LYS A 45 12.90 22.78 -12.82
N LEU A 46 11.97 22.17 -12.07
CA LEU A 46 11.11 21.08 -12.56
C LEU A 46 10.27 21.51 -13.77
N LEU A 47 9.70 22.71 -13.75
CA LEU A 47 8.93 23.25 -14.88
C LEU A 47 9.80 23.51 -16.12
N LYS A 48 11.09 23.82 -15.94
CA LYS A 48 12.08 23.93 -17.02
C LYS A 48 12.55 22.55 -17.54
N GLY A 49 12.09 21.46 -16.92
CA GLY A 49 12.45 20.10 -17.31
C GLY A 49 13.81 19.64 -16.77
N VAL A 50 14.36 20.33 -15.77
CA VAL A 50 15.56 19.85 -15.07
C VAL A 50 15.21 18.52 -14.38
N PRO A 51 16.01 17.46 -14.56
CA PRO A 51 15.81 16.18 -13.89
C PRO A 51 15.75 16.35 -12.36
N PHE A 52 14.84 15.62 -11.70
CA PHE A 52 14.65 15.79 -10.26
C PHE A 52 15.87 15.36 -9.46
N ASP A 53 16.58 14.32 -9.91
CA ASP A 53 17.82 13.84 -9.29
C ASP A 53 18.93 14.91 -9.28
N GLU A 54 19.05 15.70 -10.36
CA GLU A 54 19.97 16.84 -10.42
C GLU A 54 19.59 17.91 -9.39
N ILE A 55 18.30 18.23 -9.26
CA ILE A 55 17.80 19.19 -8.27
C ILE A 55 18.08 18.69 -6.84
N LEU A 56 17.90 17.40 -6.57
CA LEU A 56 18.17 16.80 -5.26
C LEU A 56 19.66 16.88 -4.88
N LYS A 57 20.56 16.55 -5.81
CA LYS A 57 22.01 16.65 -5.63
C LYS A 57 22.44 18.06 -5.21
N GLU A 58 21.85 19.09 -5.83
CA GLU A 58 22.16 20.49 -5.51
C GLU A 58 21.81 20.87 -4.07
N PHE A 59 20.80 20.22 -3.47
CA PHE A 59 20.40 20.45 -2.07
C PHE A 59 21.01 19.46 -1.09
N GLY A 60 22.04 18.70 -1.51
CA GLY A 60 22.67 17.69 -0.68
C GLY A 60 21.73 16.53 -0.33
N ILE A 61 20.71 16.29 -1.15
CA ILE A 61 19.81 15.14 -1.01
C ILE A 61 20.28 14.07 -1.99
N SER A 62 20.43 12.84 -1.51
CA SER A 62 20.93 11.75 -2.33
C SER A 62 19.95 11.43 -3.49
N PRO A 63 20.40 11.55 -4.76
CA PRO A 63 19.61 11.26 -5.96
C PRO A 63 19.45 9.77 -6.23
N LEU A 64 20.30 8.94 -5.60
CA LEU A 64 20.32 7.48 -5.74
C LEU A 64 18.94 6.88 -5.41
N GLN A 65 18.07 7.68 -4.79
CA GLN A 65 16.77 7.40 -4.21
C GLN A 65 15.55 7.55 -5.16
N TYR A 66 15.75 7.95 -6.43
CA TYR A 66 14.65 8.13 -7.39
C TYR A 66 14.58 7.07 -8.52
N ASP A 67 15.69 6.74 -9.20
CA ASP A 67 15.66 5.95 -10.45
C ASP A 67 16.36 4.57 -10.38
N GLU A 68 17.34 4.34 -9.49
CA GLU A 68 18.00 3.02 -9.35
C GLU A 68 17.03 1.94 -8.86
N TYR A 69 15.91 2.33 -8.26
CA TYR A 69 14.95 1.39 -7.73
C TYR A 69 14.33 0.59 -8.83
N ALA A 70 13.92 1.13 -9.98
CA ALA A 70 13.14 0.38 -10.97
C ALA A 70 13.68 -1.02 -11.33
N THR A 71 14.99 -1.28 -11.18
CA THR A 71 15.67 -2.49 -11.68
C THR A 71 16.17 -3.49 -10.64
N GLN A 72 16.51 -3.12 -9.39
CA GLN A 72 17.08 -4.06 -8.39
C GLN A 72 16.85 -3.65 -6.91
N ASP A 73 17.16 -4.53 -5.96
CA ASP A 73 17.10 -4.25 -4.50
C ASP A 73 18.34 -3.46 -4.04
N ALA A 74 18.20 -2.68 -2.96
CA ALA A 74 19.32 -1.91 -2.40
C ALA A 74 20.28 -2.80 -1.60
N ASN A 75 21.58 -2.52 -1.70
CA ASN A 75 22.62 -3.30 -1.01
C ASN A 75 22.63 -3.09 0.51
N SER A 76 21.95 -2.06 1.03
CA SER A 76 21.85 -1.75 2.46
C SER A 76 20.50 -1.08 2.78
N PRO A 77 20.00 -1.17 4.03
CA PRO A 77 18.82 -0.45 4.48
C PRO A 77 19.00 1.07 4.40
N PHE A 78 17.89 1.80 4.32
CA PHE A 78 17.91 3.26 4.26
C PHE A 78 17.99 3.94 5.64
N GLU A 79 18.65 5.11 5.64
CA GLU A 79 18.60 6.09 6.73
C GLU A 79 17.43 7.09 6.52
N THR A 80 17.17 7.95 7.50
CA THR A 80 16.02 8.88 7.57
C THR A 80 15.95 9.94 6.47
N GLU A 81 16.93 10.01 5.57
CA GLU A 81 17.03 11.02 4.51
C GLU A 81 16.54 10.50 3.14
N THR A 82 15.50 9.65 3.13
CA THR A 82 15.15 8.87 1.94
C THR A 82 13.94 9.38 1.16
N ILE A 83 14.12 9.60 -0.15
CA ILE A 83 12.99 9.86 -1.07
C ILE A 83 12.37 8.54 -1.53
N GLU A 84 11.40 8.03 -0.76
CA GLU A 84 10.50 6.98 -1.22
C GLU A 84 9.55 7.55 -2.30
N ASP A 85 9.77 7.21 -3.57
CA ASP A 85 8.62 6.94 -4.45
C ASP A 85 8.19 5.51 -4.12
N ARG A 86 6.90 5.33 -3.78
CA ARG A 86 6.39 4.03 -3.32
C ARG A 86 6.90 2.96 -4.27
N PRO A 87 7.47 1.86 -3.76
CA PRO A 87 8.11 0.86 -4.60
C PRO A 87 7.12 0.47 -5.70
N PHE A 88 7.54 0.59 -6.96
CA PHE A 88 6.78 0.18 -8.14
C PHE A 88 5.52 1.00 -8.50
N VAL A 89 5.43 2.28 -8.16
CA VAL A 89 4.62 3.19 -8.99
C VAL A 89 5.30 3.26 -10.35
N SER A 90 4.92 2.37 -11.26
CA SER A 90 5.21 2.59 -12.66
C SER A 90 4.66 3.98 -12.99
N SER A 91 5.53 4.84 -13.52
CA SER A 91 5.09 6.03 -14.23
C SER A 91 4.27 5.52 -15.41
N HIS A 92 2.97 5.28 -15.17
CA HIS A 92 2.09 4.75 -16.20
C HIS A 92 2.16 5.79 -17.32
N SER A 93 2.77 5.41 -18.45
CA SER A 93 2.75 6.16 -19.70
C SER A 93 1.31 6.43 -20.19
N HIS A 94 0.32 5.85 -19.51
CA HIS A 94 -1.11 5.93 -19.75
C HIS A 94 -1.86 6.90 -18.82
N LYS A 95 -1.17 7.72 -18.01
CA LYS A 95 -1.86 8.80 -17.28
C LYS A 95 -2.34 9.85 -18.28
N ARG A 96 -3.64 9.85 -18.56
CA ARG A 96 -4.32 10.94 -19.28
C ARG A 96 -5.01 11.87 -18.29
N GLY A 97 -5.24 13.11 -18.71
CA GLY A 97 -6.11 14.02 -17.96
C GLY A 97 -7.52 13.44 -17.84
N LEU A 98 -8.20 13.76 -16.73
CA LEU A 98 -9.61 13.43 -16.56
C LEU A 98 -10.45 14.13 -17.63
N THR A 99 -11.43 13.40 -18.17
CA THR A 99 -12.46 13.90 -19.09
C THR A 99 -13.80 13.97 -18.37
N VAL A 100 -14.78 14.68 -18.96
CA VAL A 100 -16.15 14.76 -18.40
C VAL A 100 -16.72 13.36 -18.17
N ASP A 101 -16.51 12.44 -19.11
CA ASP A 101 -16.97 11.05 -19.01
C ASP A 101 -16.37 10.27 -17.83
N ASP A 102 -15.26 10.72 -17.24
CA ASP A 102 -14.67 10.05 -16.08
C ASP A 102 -15.46 10.33 -14.80
N PHE A 103 -16.24 11.42 -14.74
CA PHE A 103 -17.07 11.76 -13.59
C PHE A 103 -18.34 10.89 -13.51
N GLU A 104 -18.69 10.20 -14.58
CA GLU A 104 -19.80 9.23 -14.63
C GLU A 104 -19.33 7.79 -14.29
N ARG A 105 -18.03 7.59 -14.04
CA ARG A 105 -17.46 6.25 -13.76
C ARG A 105 -17.47 5.94 -12.27
N THR A 106 -17.55 4.65 -11.96
CA THR A 106 -17.30 4.15 -10.60
C THR A 106 -15.85 4.40 -10.18
N LEU A 107 -15.68 5.08 -9.06
CA LEU A 107 -14.38 5.31 -8.44
C LEU A 107 -13.97 4.09 -7.61
N VAL A 108 -12.80 3.51 -7.92
CA VAL A 108 -12.21 2.43 -7.12
C VAL A 108 -11.15 3.02 -6.19
N LEU A 109 -11.38 2.87 -4.88
CA LEU A 109 -10.43 3.28 -3.85
C LEU A 109 -9.77 2.06 -3.22
N LYS A 110 -8.44 2.08 -3.14
CA LYS A 110 -7.66 1.04 -2.47
C LYS A 110 -6.44 1.62 -1.80
N ALA A 111 -6.42 1.59 -0.48
CA ALA A 111 -5.22 1.73 0.34
C ALA A 111 -5.28 0.77 1.53
N SER A 112 -4.14 0.17 1.91
CA SER A 112 -4.09 -0.74 3.08
C SER A 112 -4.49 -0.01 4.38
N GLY A 113 -4.15 1.27 4.51
CA GLY A 113 -4.54 2.10 5.65
C GLY A 113 -6.06 2.37 5.75
N ASP A 114 -6.86 2.07 4.72
CA ASP A 114 -8.32 2.25 4.77
C ASP A 114 -8.98 1.33 5.80
N ALA A 115 -8.34 0.22 6.15
CA ALA A 115 -8.79 -0.72 7.18
C ALA A 115 -9.15 -0.03 8.50
N TYR A 116 -8.44 1.05 8.86
CA TYR A 116 -8.59 1.74 10.15
C TYR A 116 -9.57 2.92 10.12
N ARG A 117 -10.15 3.24 8.97
CA ARG A 117 -10.99 4.44 8.78
C ARG A 117 -12.31 4.18 8.07
N LEU A 118 -12.74 2.92 8.01
CA LEU A 118 -13.97 2.52 7.35
C LEU A 118 -15.20 3.32 7.79
N PRO A 119 -15.51 3.49 9.10
CA PRO A 119 -16.64 4.31 9.53
C PRO A 119 -16.51 5.78 9.08
N TRP A 120 -15.31 6.35 9.18
CA TRP A 120 -15.06 7.72 8.72
C TRP A 120 -15.24 7.88 7.21
N ILE A 121 -14.81 6.91 6.40
CA ILE A 121 -15.04 6.89 4.95
C ILE A 121 -16.54 6.93 4.67
N ARG A 122 -17.32 6.06 5.33
CA ARG A 122 -18.77 6.00 5.15
C ARG A 122 -19.47 7.29 5.58
N GLU A 123 -19.16 7.79 6.77
CA GLU A 123 -19.92 8.85 7.44
C GLU A 123 -19.51 10.26 7.03
N GLN A 124 -18.23 10.45 6.71
CA GLN A 124 -17.66 11.79 6.48
C GLN A 124 -17.27 12.02 5.03
N LEU A 125 -16.71 11.01 4.36
CA LEU A 125 -16.21 11.18 2.99
C LEU A 125 -17.30 10.90 1.95
N PHE A 126 -18.12 9.87 2.17
CA PHE A 126 -19.15 9.41 1.24
C PHE A 126 -20.52 9.19 1.91
N PRO A 127 -21.08 10.20 2.63
CA PRO A 127 -22.34 10.04 3.36
C PRO A 127 -23.53 9.72 2.44
N GLU A 128 -23.55 10.33 1.25
CA GLU A 128 -24.66 10.27 0.28
C GLU A 128 -24.31 9.44 -0.96
N THR A 129 -23.21 8.69 -0.94
CA THR A 129 -22.77 7.87 -2.08
C THR A 129 -23.03 6.40 -1.77
N ASP A 130 -23.48 5.66 -2.78
CA ASP A 130 -23.49 4.20 -2.73
C ASP A 130 -22.03 3.69 -2.68
N VAL A 131 -21.66 3.06 -1.57
CA VAL A 131 -20.31 2.53 -1.35
C VAL A 131 -20.38 1.04 -1.07
N LYS A 132 -19.79 0.29 -1.98
CA LYS A 132 -19.65 -1.17 -1.88
C LYS A 132 -18.25 -1.53 -1.41
N VAL A 133 -18.17 -2.39 -0.40
CA VAL A 133 -16.89 -2.81 0.18
C VAL A 133 -16.54 -4.21 -0.28
N VAL A 134 -15.43 -4.35 -0.99
CA VAL A 134 -14.81 -5.65 -1.24
C VAL A 134 -13.73 -5.89 -0.19
N HIS A 135 -14.03 -6.74 0.79
CA HIS A 135 -13.09 -7.16 1.82
C HIS A 135 -12.23 -8.31 1.31
N LEU A 136 -11.08 -7.96 0.73
CA LEU A 136 -10.07 -8.94 0.33
C LEU A 136 -9.36 -9.51 1.56
N THR A 137 -9.36 -10.84 1.66
CA THR A 137 -8.76 -11.62 2.76
C THR A 137 -7.70 -12.57 2.23
N ARG A 138 -6.76 -12.96 3.08
CA ARG A 138 -5.76 -13.98 2.77
C ARG A 138 -5.35 -14.67 4.06
N ASN A 139 -5.03 -15.96 3.98
CA ASN A 139 -4.61 -16.75 5.13
C ASN A 139 -3.46 -16.07 5.89
N PRO A 140 -3.44 -16.19 7.24
CA PRO A 140 -2.51 -15.44 8.08
C PRO A 140 -1.06 -15.82 7.82
N ALA A 141 -0.76 -17.09 7.51
CA ALA A 141 0.60 -17.54 7.27
C ALA A 141 1.21 -16.91 6.00
N ALA A 142 0.48 -16.93 4.90
CA ALA A 142 0.92 -16.35 3.64
C ALA A 142 1.03 -14.81 3.71
N SER A 143 0.08 -14.16 4.40
CA SER A 143 0.10 -12.71 4.60
C SER A 143 1.26 -12.26 5.48
N THR A 144 1.46 -12.94 6.61
CA THR A 144 2.57 -12.67 7.54
C THR A 144 3.92 -12.88 6.87
N ASN A 145 4.09 -13.98 6.12
CA ASN A 145 5.32 -14.18 5.34
C ASN A 145 5.52 -13.10 4.27
N GLY A 146 4.44 -12.65 3.61
CA GLY A 146 4.51 -11.58 2.61
C GLY A 146 4.96 -10.25 3.20
N LEU A 147 4.38 -9.85 4.34
CA LEU A 147 4.80 -8.68 5.11
C LEU A 147 6.26 -8.81 5.55
N TYR A 148 6.64 -9.97 6.11
CA TYR A 148 8.00 -10.22 6.57
C TYR A 148 9.04 -10.11 5.44
N ASP A 149 8.73 -10.66 4.26
CA ASP A 149 9.58 -10.48 3.08
C ASP A 149 9.76 -9.01 2.74
N GLY A 150 8.68 -8.26 2.70
CA GLY A 150 8.73 -6.88 2.25
C GLY A 150 9.26 -5.88 3.29
N TRP A 151 9.11 -6.16 4.58
CA TRP A 151 9.87 -5.47 5.64
C TRP A 151 11.37 -5.66 5.47
N ARG A 152 11.80 -6.83 4.99
CA ARG A 152 13.22 -7.15 4.77
C ARG A 152 13.74 -6.74 3.39
N LEU A 153 12.90 -6.17 2.54
CA LEU A 153 13.38 -5.55 1.33
C LEU A 153 14.01 -4.23 1.71
N ASN A 154 15.29 -4.09 1.37
CA ASN A 154 15.97 -2.81 1.53
C ASN A 154 15.41 -1.76 0.57
N ARG A 155 14.58 -2.16 -0.40
CA ARG A 155 13.85 -1.31 -1.32
C ARG A 155 12.36 -1.19 -0.96
N GLY A 156 12.00 -0.04 -0.41
CA GLY A 156 10.63 0.47 -0.33
C GLY A 156 9.81 -0.05 0.85
N PHE A 157 8.56 0.42 0.95
CA PHE A 157 7.59 0.18 2.02
C PHE A 157 7.94 0.80 3.38
N GLN A 158 9.18 1.25 3.57
CA GLN A 158 9.65 2.07 4.69
C GLN A 158 9.00 3.46 4.66
N THR A 159 7.97 3.66 5.48
CA THR A 159 7.06 4.80 5.34
C THR A 159 7.07 5.75 6.55
N TYR A 160 7.15 5.24 7.78
CA TYR A 160 6.96 6.07 8.98
C TYR A 160 8.23 6.16 9.82
N ASN A 161 8.68 7.37 10.14
CA ASN A 161 9.66 7.58 11.20
C ASN A 161 8.92 7.52 12.55
N VAL A 162 9.18 6.46 13.30
CA VAL A 162 8.54 6.20 14.61
C VAL A 162 9.53 6.27 15.78
N GLY A 163 10.74 6.81 15.53
CA GLY A 163 11.85 6.77 16.48
C GLY A 163 12.64 5.46 16.39
N ASP A 164 13.23 5.06 17.51
CA ASP A 164 14.08 3.87 17.58
C ASP A 164 13.25 2.60 17.32
N LEU A 165 13.76 1.73 16.43
CA LEU A 165 13.19 0.42 16.11
C LEU A 165 14.21 -0.67 16.48
N ASP A 166 13.84 -1.54 17.41
CA ASP A 166 14.63 -2.71 17.84
C ASP A 166 13.86 -4.00 17.52
N LEU A 167 13.76 -4.30 16.22
CA LEU A 167 13.03 -5.44 15.71
C LEU A 167 13.98 -6.54 15.23
N GLU A 168 13.98 -7.69 15.90
CA GLU A 168 14.76 -8.87 15.51
C GLU A 168 14.42 -9.29 14.08
N GLY A 169 15.44 -9.26 13.21
CA GLY A 169 15.32 -9.60 11.79
C GLY A 169 15.00 -8.42 10.87
N TYR A 170 15.08 -7.19 11.37
CA TYR A 170 14.95 -5.95 10.60
C TYR A 170 16.16 -5.04 10.82
N GLU A 171 16.74 -4.53 9.73
CA GLU A 171 17.94 -3.69 9.77
C GLU A 171 17.63 -2.22 9.36
N GLY A 172 16.37 -1.89 9.09
CA GLY A 172 15.95 -0.56 8.65
C GLY A 172 15.58 0.36 9.80
N SER A 173 15.54 1.67 9.52
CA SER A 173 15.27 2.72 10.51
C SER A 173 13.83 3.26 10.49
N LEU A 174 13.02 2.85 9.51
CA LEU A 174 11.65 3.32 9.32
C LEU A 174 10.66 2.15 9.43
N TRP A 175 9.46 2.42 9.93
CA TRP A 175 8.38 1.44 10.00
C TRP A 175 7.80 1.17 8.60
N CYS A 176 7.55 -0.11 8.29
CA CYS A 176 6.99 -0.50 7.00
C CYS A 176 5.47 -0.75 7.02
N TYR A 177 4.80 -0.49 5.90
CA TYR A 177 3.36 -0.70 5.70
C TYR A 177 2.49 0.11 6.64
N ASP A 178 1.26 -0.33 6.88
CA ASP A 178 0.32 0.33 7.76
C ASP A 178 0.80 0.37 9.22
N LEU A 179 0.46 1.47 9.91
CA LEU A 179 0.80 1.72 11.30
C LEU A 179 -0.45 1.50 12.17
N PRO A 180 -0.73 0.25 12.61
CA PRO A 180 -1.94 -0.05 13.38
C PRO A 180 -1.93 0.63 14.76
N PRO A 181 -3.11 0.88 15.36
CA PRO A 181 -3.20 1.22 16.77
C PRO A 181 -2.53 0.16 17.65
N GLY A 182 -1.70 0.60 18.59
CA GLY A 182 -0.93 -0.28 19.47
C GLY A 182 0.31 -0.87 18.83
N TRP A 183 0.85 -0.25 17.77
CA TRP A 183 2.15 -0.64 17.19
C TRP A 183 3.26 -0.66 18.25
N ILE A 184 4.27 -1.50 18.03
CA ILE A 184 5.40 -1.72 18.94
C ILE A 184 6.72 -1.47 18.20
N SER A 185 7.67 -0.80 18.84
CA SER A 185 9.01 -0.55 18.26
C SER A 185 10.02 -1.67 18.52
N GLU A 186 9.71 -2.60 19.43
CA GLU A 186 10.66 -3.60 19.93
C GLU A 186 10.08 -5.02 19.81
N GLY A 187 10.94 -6.02 19.63
CA GLY A 187 10.57 -7.44 19.64
C GLY A 187 10.91 -8.17 18.35
N LYS A 188 10.08 -9.14 17.94
CA LYS A 188 10.34 -9.92 16.72
C LYS A 188 9.60 -9.36 15.53
N LEU A 189 10.31 -9.12 14.42
CA LEU A 189 9.68 -8.62 13.20
C LEU A 189 8.50 -9.51 12.74
N ILE A 190 8.63 -10.84 12.85
CA ILE A 190 7.55 -11.75 12.43
C ILE A 190 6.27 -11.58 13.28
N ASP A 191 6.41 -11.23 14.56
CA ASP A 191 5.28 -10.99 15.45
C ASP A 191 4.62 -9.64 15.12
N VAL A 192 5.41 -8.63 14.71
CA VAL A 192 4.92 -7.35 14.16
C VAL A 192 4.12 -7.57 12.87
N CYS A 193 4.61 -8.39 11.94
CA CYS A 193 3.89 -8.72 10.71
C CYS A 193 2.54 -9.39 10.99
N LEU A 194 2.49 -10.31 11.96
CA LEU A 194 1.24 -10.96 12.36
C LEU A 194 0.28 -9.98 13.05
N MET A 195 0.81 -9.06 13.86
CA MET A 195 0.04 -7.98 14.46
C MET A 195 -0.57 -7.08 13.39
N GLN A 196 0.17 -6.68 12.35
CA GLN A 196 -0.35 -5.87 11.24
C GLN A 196 -1.53 -6.57 10.54
N TRP A 197 -1.39 -7.86 10.20
CA TRP A 197 -2.49 -8.66 9.63
C TRP A 197 -3.71 -8.71 10.56
N THR A 198 -3.48 -8.99 11.84
CA THR A 198 -4.54 -9.14 12.85
C THR A 198 -5.29 -7.83 13.04
N GLN A 199 -4.55 -6.73 13.21
CA GLN A 199 -5.14 -5.43 13.48
C GLN A 199 -5.89 -4.90 12.27
N ALA A 200 -5.35 -5.01 11.06
CA ALA A 200 -6.04 -4.57 9.84
C ALA A 200 -7.39 -5.29 9.70
N HIS A 201 -7.41 -6.62 9.82
CA HIS A 201 -8.65 -7.38 9.68
C HIS A 201 -9.62 -7.18 10.84
N ARG A 202 -9.13 -7.04 12.09
CA ARG A 202 -10.00 -6.69 13.21
C ARG A 202 -10.70 -5.35 12.99
N HIS A 203 -10.00 -4.33 12.48
CA HIS A 203 -10.62 -3.03 12.22
C HIS A 203 -11.61 -3.08 11.05
N ILE A 204 -11.34 -3.87 10.01
CA ILE A 204 -12.31 -4.11 8.94
C ILE A 204 -13.56 -4.80 9.50
N LEU A 205 -13.40 -5.88 10.26
CA LEU A 205 -14.52 -6.63 10.85
C LEU A 205 -15.38 -5.75 11.77
N ASN A 206 -14.76 -4.87 12.54
CA ASN A 206 -15.48 -3.94 13.42
C ASN A 206 -16.15 -2.78 12.67
N GLY A 207 -15.61 -2.37 11.52
CA GLY A 207 -16.04 -1.18 10.79
C GLY A 207 -16.90 -1.45 9.56
N ARG A 208 -16.94 -2.69 9.05
CA ARG A 208 -17.66 -3.05 7.83
C ARG A 208 -19.17 -2.90 7.96
N ASP A 209 -19.71 -2.99 9.17
CA ASP A 209 -21.16 -2.86 9.42
C ASP A 209 -21.67 -1.41 9.22
N ALA A 210 -20.76 -0.45 9.02
CA ALA A 210 -21.13 0.88 8.52
C ALA A 210 -21.62 0.85 7.06
N PHE A 211 -21.39 -0.24 6.33
CA PHE A 211 -21.75 -0.41 4.93
C PHE A 211 -22.83 -1.48 4.81
N GLU A 212 -23.82 -1.22 3.95
CA GLU A 212 -24.89 -2.19 3.67
C GLU A 212 -24.37 -3.32 2.76
N ASP A 213 -23.51 -2.96 1.79
CA ASP A 213 -22.96 -3.86 0.79
C ASP A 213 -21.50 -4.19 1.09
N VAL A 214 -21.28 -5.40 1.61
CA VAL A 214 -19.93 -5.94 1.86
C VAL A 214 -19.79 -7.34 1.26
N LEU A 215 -18.83 -7.51 0.36
CA LEU A 215 -18.45 -8.81 -0.19
C LEU A 215 -17.07 -9.20 0.34
N ARG A 216 -16.98 -10.32 1.06
CA ARG A 216 -15.71 -10.92 1.45
C ARG A 216 -15.17 -11.78 0.31
N VAL A 217 -13.94 -11.54 -0.10
CA VAL A 217 -13.25 -12.31 -1.16
C VAL A 217 -11.99 -12.92 -0.56
N ARG A 218 -11.83 -14.24 -0.68
CA ARG A 218 -10.56 -14.91 -0.32
C ARG A 218 -9.58 -14.80 -1.47
N PHE A 219 -8.34 -14.42 -1.17
CA PHE A 219 -7.25 -14.43 -2.14
C PHE A 219 -7.02 -15.84 -2.69
N GLU A 220 -7.25 -16.87 -1.87
CA GLU A 220 -7.16 -18.26 -2.28
C GLU A 220 -8.12 -18.57 -3.44
N ASP A 221 -9.36 -18.08 -3.37
CA ASP A 221 -10.36 -18.28 -4.43
C ASP A 221 -9.98 -17.54 -5.71
N VAL A 222 -9.40 -16.33 -5.59
CA VAL A 222 -8.85 -15.60 -6.74
C VAL A 222 -7.75 -16.40 -7.45
N LEU A 223 -7.00 -17.26 -6.74
CA LEU A 223 -5.98 -18.11 -7.35
C LEU A 223 -6.54 -19.41 -7.94
N THR A 224 -7.53 -20.04 -7.27
CA THR A 224 -8.01 -21.38 -7.65
C THR A 224 -9.23 -21.35 -8.56
N ASP A 225 -10.04 -20.30 -8.49
CA ASP A 225 -11.27 -20.11 -9.28
C ASP A 225 -11.41 -18.64 -9.74
N THR A 226 -10.33 -18.11 -10.33
CA THR A 226 -10.21 -16.70 -10.75
C THR A 226 -11.42 -16.21 -11.53
N GLY A 227 -11.90 -17.00 -12.50
CA GLY A 227 -13.01 -16.60 -13.37
C GLY A 227 -14.32 -16.40 -12.59
N SER A 228 -14.68 -17.35 -11.73
CA SER A 228 -15.91 -17.27 -10.94
C SER A 228 -15.83 -16.18 -9.87
N THR A 229 -14.71 -16.07 -9.16
CA THR A 229 -14.51 -15.04 -8.13
C THR A 229 -14.53 -13.63 -8.73
N ILE A 230 -13.90 -13.40 -9.88
CA ILE A 230 -13.92 -12.08 -10.52
C ILE A 230 -15.32 -11.76 -11.06
N LYS A 231 -16.05 -12.74 -11.58
CA LYS A 231 -17.44 -12.57 -11.99
C LYS A 231 -18.32 -12.15 -10.81
N GLU A 232 -18.19 -12.79 -9.66
CA GLU A 232 -18.92 -12.43 -8.43
C GLU A 232 -18.63 -10.99 -8.00
N ILE A 233 -17.36 -10.56 -8.03
CA ILE A 233 -16.98 -9.18 -7.72
C ILE A 233 -17.61 -8.19 -8.70
N VAL A 234 -17.61 -8.48 -10.00
CA VAL A 234 -18.21 -7.61 -11.03
C VAL A 234 -19.71 -7.50 -10.85
N GLU A 235 -20.39 -8.61 -10.58
CA GLU A 235 -21.83 -8.65 -10.30
C GLU A 235 -22.17 -7.85 -9.03
N PHE A 236 -21.42 -8.08 -7.95
CA PHE A 236 -21.59 -7.33 -6.70
C PHE A 236 -21.38 -5.82 -6.91
N THR A 237 -20.35 -5.42 -7.65
CA THR A 237 -19.99 -4.01 -7.85
C THR A 237 -20.79 -3.30 -8.94
N ASN A 238 -21.57 -4.01 -9.75
CA ASN A 238 -22.27 -3.48 -10.93
C ASN A 238 -21.35 -2.78 -11.95
N LEU A 239 -20.10 -3.22 -12.09
CA LEU A 239 -19.13 -2.59 -13.00
C LEU A 239 -19.38 -2.90 -14.49
N GLY A 240 -20.26 -3.85 -14.80
CA GLY A 240 -20.57 -4.28 -16.16
C GLY A 240 -19.45 -5.11 -16.80
N GLU A 241 -19.67 -5.52 -18.06
CA GLU A 241 -18.67 -6.28 -18.82
C GLU A 241 -17.52 -5.40 -19.31
N SER A 242 -16.30 -5.94 -19.28
CA SER A 242 -15.10 -5.25 -19.76
C SER A 242 -14.13 -6.23 -20.40
N ALA A 243 -13.78 -6.01 -21.67
CA ALA A 243 -12.81 -6.84 -22.39
C ALA A 243 -11.43 -6.83 -21.72
N LEU A 244 -10.98 -5.68 -21.21
CA LEU A 244 -9.72 -5.56 -20.47
C LEU A 244 -9.71 -6.39 -19.18
N LEU A 245 -10.88 -6.50 -18.53
CA LEU A 245 -11.01 -7.33 -17.35
C LEU A 245 -10.93 -8.81 -17.73
N SER A 246 -11.64 -9.24 -18.78
CA SER A 246 -11.60 -10.61 -19.28
C SER A 246 -10.17 -11.05 -19.65
N GLU A 247 -9.43 -10.21 -20.37
CA GLU A 247 -8.02 -10.47 -20.69
C GLU A 247 -7.15 -10.62 -19.44
N ASN A 248 -7.37 -9.75 -18.44
CA ASN A 248 -6.64 -9.82 -17.17
C ASN A 248 -7.06 -10.99 -16.29
N VAL A 249 -8.26 -11.55 -16.45
CA VAL A 249 -8.69 -12.79 -15.79
C VAL A 249 -7.99 -13.99 -16.40
N GLU A 250 -7.88 -14.05 -17.73
CA GLU A 250 -7.17 -15.12 -18.45
C GLU A 250 -5.67 -15.08 -18.21
N SER A 251 -5.09 -13.89 -18.09
CA SER A 251 -3.67 -13.68 -17.84
C SER A 251 -3.43 -12.53 -16.84
N PRO A 252 -3.55 -12.80 -15.52
CA PRO A 252 -3.38 -11.78 -14.49
C PRO A 252 -2.04 -11.05 -14.57
N ASN A 253 -2.11 -9.72 -14.62
CA ASN A 253 -0.94 -8.89 -14.54
C ASN A 253 -0.23 -9.08 -13.20
N LYS A 254 1.08 -9.33 -13.25
CA LYS A 254 1.95 -9.37 -12.06
C LYS A 254 2.32 -7.95 -11.68
N VAL A 255 1.63 -7.41 -10.68
CA VAL A 255 1.84 -6.05 -10.17
C VAL A 255 2.41 -6.13 -8.76
N MET A 256 3.47 -5.36 -8.48
CA MET A 256 4.11 -5.29 -7.15
C MET A 256 4.68 -6.63 -6.63
N THR A 257 5.09 -7.54 -7.51
CA THR A 257 5.64 -8.85 -7.13
C THR A 257 7.16 -8.81 -7.05
N THR A 258 7.75 -9.19 -5.92
CA THR A 258 9.22 -9.27 -5.75
C THR A 258 9.79 -10.65 -6.10
N LYS A 259 8.92 -11.66 -6.19
CA LYS A 259 9.24 -13.03 -6.59
C LYS A 259 8.08 -13.59 -7.41
N GLU A 260 8.37 -14.62 -8.18
CA GLU A 260 7.33 -15.38 -8.88
C GLU A 260 6.30 -15.94 -7.87
N PRO A 261 4.98 -15.75 -8.12
CA PRO A 261 3.94 -16.31 -7.28
C PRO A 261 4.07 -17.84 -7.20
N ARG A 262 4.00 -18.39 -5.98
CA ARG A 262 4.01 -19.84 -5.72
C ARG A 262 3.08 -20.17 -4.56
N HIS A 263 2.36 -21.27 -4.71
CA HIS A 263 1.48 -21.78 -3.66
C HIS A 263 2.28 -22.17 -2.42
N ALA A 264 1.72 -21.87 -1.26
CA ALA A 264 2.20 -22.14 0.08
C ALA A 264 3.67 -21.70 0.29
N ARG A 265 4.08 -20.59 -0.34
CA ARG A 265 5.46 -20.05 -0.23
C ARG A 265 5.90 -19.80 1.21
N TRP A 266 4.95 -19.56 2.11
CA TRP A 266 5.21 -19.40 3.54
C TRP A 266 5.84 -20.66 4.17
N ARG A 267 5.69 -21.85 3.57
CA ARG A 267 6.33 -23.09 4.02
C ARG A 267 7.86 -23.05 3.94
N ASP A 268 8.44 -22.19 3.11
CA ASP A 268 9.90 -21.96 3.11
C ASP A 268 10.41 -21.43 4.45
N ARG A 269 9.52 -20.82 5.25
CA ARG A 269 9.77 -20.29 6.59
C ARG A 269 8.76 -20.82 7.59
N GLU A 270 8.33 -22.07 7.42
CA GLU A 270 7.26 -22.69 8.20
C GLU A 270 7.49 -22.54 9.72
N ASP A 271 8.69 -22.88 10.21
CA ASP A 271 9.02 -22.78 11.63
C ASP A 271 8.91 -21.36 12.17
N LEU A 272 9.38 -20.37 11.39
CA LEU A 272 9.33 -18.95 11.77
C LEU A 272 7.88 -18.45 11.86
N VAL A 273 7.08 -18.77 10.83
CA VAL A 273 5.67 -18.37 10.75
C VAL A 273 4.85 -19.07 11.83
N LYS A 274 4.96 -20.39 11.97
CA LYS A 274 4.26 -21.17 13.01
C LYS A 274 4.63 -20.71 14.41
N SER A 275 5.90 -20.35 14.62
CA SER A 275 6.34 -19.78 15.89
C SER A 275 5.59 -18.48 16.24
N ALA A 276 5.36 -17.59 15.27
CA ALA A 276 4.58 -16.37 15.48
C ALA A 276 3.11 -16.68 15.76
N LEU A 277 2.49 -17.57 14.97
CA LEU A 277 1.11 -18.00 15.15
C LEU A 277 0.87 -18.64 16.53
N ASN A 278 1.81 -19.45 17.01
CA ASN A 278 1.74 -20.08 18.33
C ASN A 278 1.85 -19.08 19.50
N ARG A 279 2.48 -17.91 19.28
CA ARG A 279 2.56 -16.81 20.26
C ARG A 279 1.40 -15.83 20.13
N ALA A 280 0.54 -16.00 19.13
CA ALA A 280 -0.51 -15.04 18.84
C ALA A 280 -1.52 -14.95 20.00
N ASN A 281 -2.10 -13.77 20.16
CA ASN A 281 -3.05 -13.50 21.23
C ASN A 281 -4.49 -13.89 20.84
N GLU A 282 -5.41 -13.73 21.79
CA GLU A 282 -6.83 -14.03 21.58
C GLU A 282 -7.46 -13.21 20.44
N THR A 283 -6.99 -11.98 20.19
CA THR A 283 -7.47 -11.15 19.09
C THR A 283 -7.20 -11.82 17.75
N TYR A 284 -6.01 -12.38 17.56
CA TYR A 284 -5.68 -13.15 16.36
C TYR A 284 -6.62 -14.34 16.19
N THR A 285 -6.82 -15.14 17.23
CA THR A 285 -7.68 -16.34 17.18
C THR A 285 -9.09 -15.97 16.73
N LYS A 286 -9.69 -14.94 17.33
CA LYS A 286 -11.03 -14.46 16.94
C LYS A 286 -11.08 -13.96 15.50
N VAL A 287 -10.05 -13.24 15.05
CA VAL A 287 -9.99 -12.78 13.65
C VAL A 287 -9.90 -13.99 12.70
N ALA A 288 -9.05 -14.96 12.98
CA ALA A 288 -8.91 -16.15 12.14
C ALA A 288 -10.22 -16.95 12.07
N GLU A 289 -10.93 -17.09 13.18
CA GLU A 289 -12.25 -17.74 13.24
C GLU A 289 -13.32 -16.97 12.44
N GLU A 290 -13.44 -15.65 12.64
CA GLU A 290 -14.40 -14.81 11.90
C GLU A 290 -14.12 -14.74 10.39
N LEU A 291 -12.86 -14.95 9.99
CA LEU A 291 -12.45 -15.04 8.59
C LEU A 291 -12.44 -16.46 8.03
N GLU A 292 -12.82 -17.46 8.84
CA GLU A 292 -12.83 -18.88 8.45
C GLU A 292 -11.46 -19.43 8.03
N TYR A 293 -10.38 -18.89 8.60
CA TYR A 293 -9.02 -19.42 8.44
C TYR A 293 -8.63 -20.33 9.61
N THR A 294 -9.42 -21.37 9.88
CA THR A 294 -9.17 -22.33 10.98
C THR A 294 -8.39 -23.56 10.55
N GLU A 295 -8.44 -23.93 9.27
CA GLU A 295 -7.81 -25.14 8.73
C GLU A 295 -6.53 -24.82 7.94
N GLU A 296 -5.36 -25.14 8.51
CA GLU A 296 -4.06 -24.92 7.84
C GLU A 296 -3.94 -25.65 6.49
N SER A 297 -4.65 -26.76 6.32
CA SER A 297 -4.66 -27.50 5.05
C SER A 297 -5.20 -26.70 3.87
N GLU A 298 -5.98 -25.63 4.13
CA GLU A 298 -6.50 -24.73 3.10
C GLU A 298 -5.55 -23.58 2.77
N TRP A 299 -4.42 -23.45 3.49
CA TRP A 299 -3.50 -22.32 3.35
C TRP A 299 -2.51 -22.55 2.21
N ILE A 300 -2.98 -22.25 1.00
CA ILE A 300 -2.18 -22.20 -0.23
C ILE A 300 -1.41 -20.89 -0.41
#